data_AF-A0A4D7QH82-F1
#
_entry.id   AF-A0A4D7QH82-F1
#
_cell.length_a   1.000
_cell.length_b   1.000
_cell.length_c   1.000
_cell.angle_alpha   90.00
_cell.angle_beta   90.00
_cell.angle_gamma   90.00
#
_symmetry.space_group_name_H-M   'P 1'
#
loop_
_entity.id
_entity.type
_entity.pdbx_description
1 polymer ?
#
loop_
_entity_poly.entity_id
_entity_poly.type
_entity_poly.pdbx_seq_one_letter_code
_entity_poly.pdbx_strand_id
1 'polypeptide(L)'
;MSRAPTPHRVDVVVLGAGAAGMMAAIEAGRRGRKVLIIDHADEPGEKIRISGGGRCNFTNLGCSPKAFISDNPRFCISALTRYTQHDFIKKVDQHRIPWHEKTLGQLFCDGSAMEIIAMLREEMAEANVDLALETSIDAVEKTESGFALTLSGRAVTCKSLVVATGGKSIPKMGATGIGYDLARQFGLAIVEPRAGLVPLTFSPDLLHTLSPLAGIAADPAAVSSGKTRFEEAVLFTHRGLSGPAILQISSYWREGEAIEVALAPGTDVLGHMRKARSTYGRQAAQTALAEILPKRLAQVIVEDERITGNLADLSDKVLTKLADRVNAWKVVPNGSEGYRTAEVTLGGVDTRDLDQKTMEARSVPGLHFIGEVVDVTGWLGGYNFQWAWSSGWAAGQAV
;
A
#
# COMPACT_ATOMS: atom_id res chain seq x y z
N MET A 1 -18.04 39.78 -31.41
CA MET A 1 -17.02 39.30 -30.46
C MET A 1 -17.75 38.57 -29.35
N SER A 2 -17.73 37.23 -29.36
CA SER A 2 -18.31 36.43 -28.28
C SER A 2 -17.51 36.68 -27.01
N ARG A 3 -18.15 37.15 -25.94
CA ARG A 3 -17.53 37.38 -24.64
C ARG A 3 -17.07 36.01 -24.14
N ALA A 4 -15.75 35.82 -23.98
CA ALA A 4 -15.23 34.57 -23.43
C ALA A 4 -15.95 34.27 -22.10
N PRO A 5 -16.40 33.02 -21.87
CA PRO A 5 -17.12 32.68 -20.66
C PRO A 5 -16.28 33.03 -19.43
N THR A 6 -16.89 33.71 -18.46
CA THR A 6 -16.22 34.08 -17.21
C THR A 6 -15.79 32.80 -16.49
N PRO A 7 -14.52 32.67 -16.06
CA PRO A 7 -14.05 31.46 -15.38
C PRO A 7 -14.84 31.21 -14.10
N HIS A 8 -15.17 29.95 -13.83
CA HIS A 8 -15.72 29.57 -12.53
C HIS A 8 -14.64 29.77 -11.46
N ARG A 9 -14.95 30.54 -10.41
CA ARG A 9 -13.96 30.93 -9.39
C ARG A 9 -14.28 30.31 -8.05
N VAL A 10 -13.32 29.54 -7.53
CA VAL A 10 -13.37 28.90 -6.22
C VAL A 10 -12.14 29.29 -5.38
N ASP A 11 -12.10 28.93 -4.10
CA ASP A 11 -10.91 29.15 -3.28
C ASP A 11 -9.91 28.00 -3.47
N VAL A 12 -10.41 26.77 -3.49
CA VAL A 12 -9.60 25.55 -3.53
C VAL A 12 -10.10 24.62 -4.64
N VAL A 13 -9.18 24.09 -5.44
CA VAL A 13 -9.44 22.93 -6.30
C VAL A 13 -8.66 21.73 -5.78
N VAL A 14 -9.33 20.58 -5.64
CA VAL A 14 -8.72 19.30 -5.28
C VAL A 14 -8.80 18.36 -6.47
N LEU A 15 -7.65 17.84 -6.90
CA LEU A 15 -7.52 16.91 -8.03
C LEU A 15 -7.49 15.46 -7.49
N GLY A 16 -8.57 14.72 -7.68
CA GLY A 16 -8.73 13.33 -7.26
C GLY A 16 -9.68 13.17 -6.08
N ALA A 17 -10.81 12.50 -6.29
CA ALA A 17 -11.82 12.15 -5.28
C ALA A 17 -11.51 10.79 -4.61
N GLY A 18 -10.24 10.59 -4.28
CA GLY A 18 -9.77 9.47 -3.46
C GLY A 18 -9.79 9.80 -1.96
N ALA A 19 -9.21 8.90 -1.17
CA ALA A 19 -9.11 9.04 0.29
C ALA A 19 -8.56 10.40 0.76
N ALA A 20 -7.36 10.77 0.30
CA ALA A 20 -6.71 12.02 0.70
C ALA A 20 -7.47 13.25 0.21
N GLY A 21 -7.95 13.21 -1.05
CA GLY A 21 -8.64 14.33 -1.66
C GLY A 21 -9.97 14.64 -1.00
N MET A 22 -10.81 13.63 -0.75
CA MET A 22 -12.06 13.82 -0.01
C MET A 22 -11.81 14.36 1.40
N MET A 23 -10.81 13.83 2.12
CA MET A 23 -10.45 14.36 3.43
C MET A 23 -10.02 15.85 3.38
N ALA A 24 -9.16 16.21 2.42
CA ALA A 24 -8.73 17.59 2.27
C ALA A 24 -9.89 18.53 1.91
N ALA A 25 -10.79 18.08 1.04
CA ALA A 25 -11.96 18.85 0.63
C ALA A 25 -12.93 19.08 1.79
N ILE A 26 -13.25 18.05 2.57
CA ILE A 26 -14.09 18.13 3.78
C ILE A 26 -13.52 19.18 4.74
N GLU A 27 -12.24 19.06 5.08
CA GLU A 27 -11.62 19.92 6.08
C GLU A 27 -11.47 21.37 5.61
N ALA A 28 -11.22 21.59 4.31
CA ALA A 28 -11.25 22.92 3.73
C ALA A 28 -12.66 23.54 3.70
N GLY A 29 -13.67 22.76 3.32
CA GLY A 29 -15.08 23.18 3.30
C GLY A 29 -15.60 23.54 4.70
N ARG A 30 -15.24 22.75 5.73
CA ARG A 30 -15.53 23.04 7.15
C ARG A 30 -14.92 24.35 7.64
N ARG A 31 -13.85 24.84 6.99
CA ARG A 31 -13.26 26.16 7.25
C ARG A 31 -13.93 27.29 6.46
N GLY A 32 -15.03 27.02 5.77
CA GLY A 32 -15.81 27.98 4.99
C GLY A 32 -15.21 28.29 3.61
N ARG A 33 -14.31 27.45 3.10
CA ARG A 33 -13.74 27.61 1.75
C ARG A 33 -14.72 27.16 0.69
N LYS A 34 -14.73 27.84 -0.47
CA LYS A 34 -15.38 27.31 -1.68
C LYS A 34 -14.46 26.27 -2.32
N VAL A 35 -14.84 25.00 -2.24
CA VAL A 35 -14.02 23.88 -2.69
C VAL A 35 -14.69 23.18 -3.86
N LEU A 36 -13.92 22.98 -4.93
CA LEU A 36 -14.25 22.07 -6.02
C LEU A 36 -13.31 20.88 -5.96
N ILE A 37 -13.84 19.67 -5.75
CA ILE A 37 -13.09 18.42 -5.92
C ILE A 37 -13.50 17.78 -7.24
N ILE A 38 -12.52 17.32 -8.01
CA ILE A 38 -12.76 16.66 -9.28
C ILE A 38 -12.22 15.24 -9.31
N ASP A 39 -12.81 14.39 -10.14
CA ASP A 39 -12.24 13.13 -10.56
C ASP A 39 -12.61 12.82 -12.01
N HIS A 40 -11.76 12.06 -12.69
CA HIS A 40 -12.02 11.54 -14.03
C HIS A 40 -12.89 10.27 -14.01
N ALA A 41 -12.96 9.57 -12.87
CA ALA A 41 -13.84 8.42 -12.69
C ALA A 41 -15.31 8.84 -12.60
N ASP A 42 -16.21 7.88 -12.85
CA ASP A 42 -17.67 8.03 -12.71
C ASP A 42 -18.15 7.95 -11.26
N GLU A 43 -17.37 7.32 -10.38
CA GLU A 43 -17.62 7.23 -8.94
C GLU A 43 -16.37 7.62 -8.12
N PRO A 44 -16.54 8.26 -6.95
CA PRO A 44 -15.42 8.60 -6.07
C PRO A 44 -14.94 7.38 -5.28
N GLY A 45 -13.68 7.42 -4.83
CA GLY A 45 -13.18 6.43 -3.88
C GLY A 45 -13.02 5.01 -4.43
N GLU A 46 -12.82 4.83 -5.73
CA GLU A 46 -12.69 3.51 -6.36
C GLU A 46 -11.63 2.60 -5.70
N LYS A 47 -10.49 3.16 -5.25
CA LYS A 47 -9.49 2.41 -4.46
C LYS A 47 -10.00 2.05 -3.05
N ILE A 48 -10.80 2.90 -2.41
CA ILE A 48 -11.44 2.58 -1.11
C ILE A 48 -12.36 1.38 -1.32
N ARG A 49 -13.21 1.41 -2.36
CA ARG A 49 -14.21 0.38 -2.66
C ARG A 49 -13.62 -1.02 -2.75
N ILE A 50 -12.46 -1.19 -3.38
CA ILE A 50 -11.83 -2.50 -3.56
C ILE A 50 -10.86 -2.90 -2.44
N SER A 51 -10.50 -1.96 -1.56
CA SER A 51 -9.50 -2.19 -0.52
C SER A 51 -9.98 -3.16 0.56
N GLY A 52 -9.03 -3.85 1.20
CA GLY A 52 -9.34 -4.81 2.28
C GLY A 52 -10.31 -5.91 1.86
N GLY A 53 -10.30 -6.33 0.58
CA GLY A 53 -11.26 -7.29 0.05
C GLY A 53 -12.70 -6.76 0.00
N GLY A 54 -12.87 -5.45 -0.19
CA GLY A 54 -14.18 -4.79 -0.22
C GLY A 54 -14.72 -4.36 1.15
N ARG A 55 -13.92 -4.51 2.21
CA ARG A 55 -14.28 -4.12 3.60
C ARG A 55 -13.53 -2.91 4.13
N CYS A 56 -12.58 -2.36 3.36
CA CYS A 56 -11.74 -1.22 3.72
C CYS A 56 -10.94 -1.44 5.02
N ASN A 57 -9.64 -1.76 4.88
CA ASN A 57 -8.70 -1.71 6.00
C ASN A 57 -8.33 -0.24 6.27
N PHE A 58 -9.21 0.50 6.96
CA PHE A 58 -9.22 1.96 6.91
C PHE A 58 -8.15 2.64 7.76
N THR A 59 -7.57 1.96 8.76
CA THR A 59 -6.43 2.45 9.54
C THR A 59 -5.75 1.31 10.32
N ASN A 60 -4.73 1.63 11.11
CA ASN A 60 -4.05 0.68 11.99
C ASN A 60 -3.82 1.26 13.40
N LEU A 61 -4.09 0.48 14.44
CA LEU A 61 -3.85 0.88 15.84
C LEU A 61 -2.36 1.14 16.13
N GLY A 62 -1.46 0.43 15.44
CA GLY A 62 0.00 0.58 15.54
C GLY A 62 0.58 1.69 14.66
N CYS A 63 -0.23 2.64 14.17
CA CYS A 63 0.25 3.69 13.30
C CYS A 63 1.35 4.52 13.98
N SER A 64 2.54 4.51 13.37
CA SER A 64 3.68 5.30 13.79
C SER A 64 4.56 5.63 12.58
N PRO A 65 5.42 6.66 12.66
CA PRO A 65 6.32 7.02 11.55
C PRO A 65 7.19 5.87 11.05
N LYS A 66 7.49 4.86 11.90
CA LYS A 66 8.29 3.69 11.53
C LYS A 66 7.61 2.78 10.50
N ALA A 67 6.29 2.85 10.39
CA ALA A 67 5.51 2.06 9.45
C ALA A 67 5.45 2.68 8.04
N PHE A 68 6.24 3.74 7.79
CA PHE A 68 6.26 4.47 6.51
C PHE A 68 7.68 4.49 5.93
N ILE A 69 7.75 4.31 4.62
CA ILE A 69 8.96 4.35 3.80
C ILE A 69 8.96 5.69 3.06
N SER A 70 10.09 6.40 3.13
CA SER A 70 10.34 7.67 2.45
C SER A 70 11.84 7.94 2.42
N ASP A 71 12.33 8.65 1.40
CA ASP A 71 13.70 9.20 1.39
C ASP A 71 13.89 10.30 2.45
N ASN A 72 12.79 10.82 3.03
CA ASN A 72 12.79 11.67 4.22
C ASN A 72 11.99 11.00 5.36
N PRO A 73 12.62 10.13 6.18
CA PRO A 73 11.92 9.30 7.17
C PRO A 73 11.15 10.08 8.25
N ARG A 74 11.41 11.38 8.39
CA ARG A 74 10.74 12.23 9.39
C ARG A 74 9.57 13.02 8.82
N PHE A 75 9.35 13.05 7.50
CA PHE A 75 8.35 13.92 6.88
C PHE A 75 6.93 13.64 7.39
N CYS A 76 6.52 12.38 7.51
CA CYS A 76 5.15 12.03 7.88
C CYS A 76 4.78 12.38 9.34
N ILE A 77 5.76 12.65 10.21
CA ILE A 77 5.56 12.85 11.66
C ILE A 77 4.54 13.95 11.96
N SER A 78 4.69 15.15 11.37
CA SER A 78 3.78 16.27 11.66
C SER A 78 2.33 16.00 11.25
N ALA A 79 2.09 15.31 10.14
CA ALA A 79 0.72 14.98 9.73
C ALA A 79 0.12 13.91 10.65
N LEU A 80 0.84 12.80 10.86
CA LEU A 80 0.38 11.65 11.66
C LEU A 80 0.14 11.99 13.13
N THR A 81 0.84 12.96 13.69
CA THR A 81 0.67 13.40 15.09
C THR A 81 -0.50 14.36 15.29
N ARG A 82 -0.89 15.12 14.26
CA ARG A 82 -1.99 16.09 14.37
C ARG A 82 -3.34 15.51 13.95
N TYR A 83 -3.33 14.49 13.09
CA TYR A 83 -4.50 13.70 12.74
C TYR A 83 -4.13 12.22 12.84
N THR A 84 -4.52 11.61 13.96
CA THR A 84 -4.13 10.26 14.33
C THR A 84 -5.13 9.23 13.79
N GLN A 85 -4.80 7.95 13.94
CA GLN A 85 -5.74 6.86 13.70
C GLN A 85 -6.99 6.98 14.57
N HIS A 86 -6.84 7.48 15.80
CA HIS A 86 -7.96 7.62 16.74
C HIS A 86 -8.93 8.73 16.31
N ASP A 87 -8.44 9.77 15.65
CA ASP A 87 -9.30 10.82 15.09
C ASP A 87 -10.17 10.28 13.95
N PHE A 88 -9.61 9.40 13.10
CA PHE A 88 -10.38 8.75 12.05
C PHE A 88 -11.35 7.69 12.60
N ILE A 89 -10.93 6.87 13.58
CA ILE A 89 -11.81 5.91 14.26
C ILE A 89 -13.01 6.63 14.87
N LYS A 90 -12.77 7.75 15.56
CA LYS A 90 -13.85 8.57 16.12
C LYS A 90 -14.82 9.06 15.05
N LYS A 91 -14.34 9.42 13.85
CA LYS A 91 -15.20 9.79 12.73
C LYS A 91 -16.06 8.60 12.27
N VAL A 92 -15.47 7.42 12.11
CA VAL A 92 -16.18 6.18 11.77
C VAL A 92 -17.26 5.87 12.81
N ASP A 93 -16.95 5.99 14.11
CA ASP A 93 -17.89 5.79 15.22
C ASP A 93 -19.04 6.81 15.21
N GLN A 94 -18.77 8.08 14.90
CA GLN A 94 -19.79 9.13 14.81
C GLN A 94 -20.83 8.84 13.73
N HIS A 95 -20.38 8.24 12.62
CA HIS A 95 -21.24 7.76 11.53
C HIS A 95 -21.82 6.37 11.77
N ARG A 96 -21.57 5.78 12.95
CA ARG A 96 -22.09 4.48 13.39
C ARG A 96 -21.76 3.33 12.44
N ILE A 97 -20.61 3.40 11.78
CA ILE A 97 -20.13 2.32 10.92
C ILE A 97 -19.46 1.27 11.81
N PRO A 98 -20.01 0.04 11.88
CA PRO A 98 -19.43 -1.02 12.71
C PRO A 98 -18.08 -1.47 12.14
N TRP A 99 -17.12 -1.71 13.02
CA TRP A 99 -15.78 -2.14 12.67
C TRP A 99 -15.19 -3.09 13.71
N HIS A 100 -14.19 -3.87 13.30
CA HIS A 100 -13.43 -4.74 14.16
C HIS A 100 -11.92 -4.66 13.87
N GLU A 101 -11.12 -4.98 14.87
CA GLU A 101 -9.72 -5.31 14.68
C GLU A 101 -9.59 -6.74 14.15
N LYS A 102 -8.77 -6.92 13.10
CA LYS A 102 -8.39 -8.24 12.60
C LYS A 102 -7.13 -8.73 13.31
N THR A 103 -5.97 -8.62 12.66
CA THR A 103 -4.66 -8.97 13.22
C THR A 103 -3.76 -7.75 13.16
N LEU A 104 -2.76 -7.68 14.04
CA LEU A 104 -1.70 -6.65 13.99
C LEU A 104 -2.27 -5.21 13.94
N GLY A 105 -3.35 -4.93 14.67
CA GLY A 105 -3.96 -3.61 14.75
C GLY A 105 -4.75 -3.17 13.52
N GLN A 106 -4.95 -4.03 12.51
CA GLN A 106 -5.67 -3.69 11.28
C GLN A 106 -7.16 -3.51 11.54
N LEU A 107 -7.73 -2.36 11.17
CA LEU A 107 -9.15 -2.07 11.40
C LEU A 107 -9.94 -2.13 10.10
N PHE A 108 -10.98 -2.95 10.09
CA PHE A 108 -11.86 -3.16 8.94
C PHE A 108 -13.31 -2.82 9.27
N CYS A 109 -14.06 -2.33 8.29
CA CYS A 109 -15.51 -2.28 8.42
C CYS A 109 -16.07 -3.71 8.53
N ASP A 110 -17.12 -3.89 9.34
CA ASP A 110 -17.84 -5.17 9.42
C ASP A 110 -18.62 -5.42 8.12
N GLY A 111 -19.19 -4.35 7.55
CA GLY A 111 -19.91 -4.35 6.30
C GLY A 111 -19.01 -4.08 5.09
N SER A 112 -19.34 -3.01 4.36
CA SER A 112 -18.72 -2.70 3.06
C SER A 112 -17.84 -1.47 3.13
N ALA A 113 -16.76 -1.47 2.35
CA ALA A 113 -15.96 -0.27 2.07
C ALA A 113 -16.79 0.92 1.56
N MET A 114 -17.96 0.65 0.95
CA MET A 114 -18.90 1.67 0.51
C MET A 114 -19.43 2.53 1.66
N GLU A 115 -19.45 2.03 2.91
CA GLU A 115 -19.88 2.82 4.07
C GLU A 115 -18.91 3.97 4.36
N ILE A 116 -17.60 3.76 4.19
CA ILE A 116 -16.59 4.83 4.29
C ILE A 116 -16.78 5.86 3.17
N ILE A 117 -17.06 5.41 1.93
CA ILE A 117 -17.29 6.32 0.81
C ILE A 117 -18.56 7.15 1.05
N ALA A 118 -19.64 6.51 1.49
CA ALA A 118 -20.89 7.18 1.83
C ALA A 118 -20.69 8.25 2.92
N MET A 119 -19.99 7.89 4.01
CA MET A 119 -19.59 8.82 5.07
C MET A 119 -18.82 10.02 4.52
N LEU A 120 -17.81 9.80 3.67
CA LEU A 120 -17.02 10.88 3.10
C LEU A 120 -17.85 11.79 2.17
N ARG A 121 -18.81 11.22 1.43
CA ARG A 121 -19.74 12.00 0.58
C ARG A 121 -20.71 12.84 1.40
N GLU A 122 -21.24 12.28 2.48
CA GLU A 122 -22.11 13.01 3.42
C GLU A 122 -21.35 14.18 4.07
N GLU A 123 -20.14 13.93 4.57
CA GLU A 123 -19.26 14.94 5.14
C GLU A 123 -18.89 16.05 4.14
N MET A 124 -18.66 15.71 2.87
CA MET A 124 -18.43 16.71 1.82
C MET A 124 -19.67 17.55 1.56
N ALA A 125 -20.86 16.95 1.54
CA ALA A 125 -22.11 17.67 1.35
C ALA A 125 -22.39 18.63 2.52
N GLU A 126 -22.20 18.19 3.76
CA GLU A 126 -22.30 19.05 4.96
C GLU A 126 -21.30 20.20 4.94
N ALA A 127 -20.10 19.97 4.40
CA ALA A 127 -19.06 20.97 4.24
C ALA A 127 -19.23 21.87 3.00
N ASN A 128 -20.35 21.73 2.24
CA ASN A 128 -20.63 22.47 1.00
C ASN A 128 -19.53 22.35 -0.06
N VAL A 129 -18.97 21.15 -0.22
CA VAL A 129 -17.98 20.86 -1.26
C VAL A 129 -18.69 20.50 -2.57
N ASP A 130 -18.28 21.14 -3.66
CA ASP A 130 -18.72 20.80 -5.00
C ASP A 130 -17.91 19.61 -5.54
N LEU A 131 -18.57 18.51 -5.92
CA LEU A 131 -17.96 17.32 -6.51
C LEU A 131 -18.27 17.26 -8.01
N ALA A 132 -17.23 17.18 -8.85
CA ALA A 132 -17.36 16.98 -10.30
C ALA A 132 -16.62 15.71 -10.75
N LEU A 133 -17.39 14.68 -11.07
CA LEU A 133 -16.90 13.40 -11.61
C LEU A 133 -16.82 13.47 -13.14
N GLU A 134 -16.28 12.44 -13.79
CA GLU A 134 -16.07 12.36 -15.24
C GLU A 134 -15.39 13.62 -15.82
N THR A 135 -14.50 14.22 -15.04
CA THR A 135 -13.87 15.51 -15.32
C THR A 135 -12.37 15.33 -15.54
N SER A 136 -11.91 15.55 -16.78
CA SER A 136 -10.48 15.49 -17.13
C SER A 136 -9.76 16.78 -16.79
N ILE A 137 -8.47 16.65 -16.48
CA ILE A 137 -7.56 17.80 -16.33
C ILE A 137 -6.87 18.00 -17.67
N ASP A 138 -7.20 19.09 -18.36
CA ASP A 138 -6.66 19.37 -19.69
C ASP A 138 -5.44 20.30 -19.60
N ALA A 139 -5.49 21.28 -18.69
CA ALA A 139 -4.38 22.21 -18.45
C ALA A 139 -4.42 22.75 -17.02
N VAL A 140 -3.23 23.02 -16.47
CA VAL A 140 -3.03 23.69 -15.18
C VAL A 140 -1.92 24.72 -15.34
N GLU A 141 -2.17 25.97 -14.97
CA GLU A 141 -1.21 27.06 -15.09
C GLU A 141 -1.15 27.85 -13.78
N LYS A 142 0.06 28.27 -13.39
CA LYS A 142 0.25 29.20 -12.28
C LYS A 142 -0.08 30.63 -12.75
N THR A 143 -0.80 31.38 -11.92
CA THR A 143 -1.09 32.80 -12.15
C THR A 143 -0.58 33.64 -10.98
N GLU A 144 -0.58 34.96 -11.13
CA GLU A 144 -0.20 35.90 -10.06
C GLU A 144 -1.05 35.73 -8.79
N SER A 145 -2.30 35.29 -8.93
CA SER A 145 -3.28 35.21 -7.83
C SER A 145 -3.68 33.79 -7.42
N GLY A 146 -3.04 32.76 -7.99
CA GLY A 146 -3.38 31.36 -7.74
C GLY A 146 -3.09 30.48 -8.95
N PHE A 147 -4.11 29.78 -9.44
CA PHE A 147 -4.03 28.84 -10.55
C PHE A 147 -5.21 29.02 -11.50
N ALA A 148 -4.96 28.78 -12.79
CA ALA A 148 -5.98 28.65 -13.82
C ALA A 148 -5.97 27.20 -14.33
N LEU A 149 -7.13 26.60 -14.47
CA LEU A 149 -7.32 25.23 -14.92
C LEU A 149 -8.29 25.18 -16.08
N THR A 150 -8.05 24.24 -17.00
CA THR A 150 -9.04 23.80 -17.98
C THR A 150 -9.46 22.39 -17.61
N LEU A 151 -10.73 22.23 -17.24
CA LEU A 151 -11.33 20.99 -16.76
C LEU A 151 -12.44 20.56 -17.72
N SER A 152 -12.23 19.48 -18.49
CA SER A 152 -13.12 19.07 -19.59
C SER A 152 -13.58 20.24 -20.47
N GLY A 153 -12.62 21.09 -20.88
CA GLY A 153 -12.86 22.29 -21.69
C GLY A 153 -13.46 23.51 -20.96
N ARG A 154 -13.68 23.42 -19.64
CA ARG A 154 -14.23 24.53 -18.83
C ARG A 154 -13.13 25.24 -18.05
N ALA A 155 -13.12 26.57 -18.10
CA ALA A 155 -12.15 27.38 -17.37
C ALA A 155 -12.53 27.52 -15.88
N VAL A 156 -11.60 27.17 -15.00
CA VAL A 156 -11.72 27.30 -13.53
C VAL A 156 -10.52 28.06 -12.99
N THR A 157 -10.71 28.87 -11.96
CA THR A 157 -9.61 29.53 -11.24
C THR A 157 -9.73 29.29 -9.74
N CYS A 158 -8.59 29.11 -9.08
CA CYS A 158 -8.52 28.93 -7.63
C CYS A 158 -7.29 29.62 -7.03
N LYS A 159 -7.29 29.83 -5.71
CA LYS A 159 -6.11 30.32 -4.97
C LYS A 159 -5.17 29.17 -4.63
N SER A 160 -5.75 28.07 -4.16
CA SER A 160 -5.03 26.87 -3.73
C SER A 160 -5.39 25.69 -4.64
N LEU A 161 -4.39 24.90 -5.01
CA LEU A 161 -4.52 23.69 -5.80
C LEU A 161 -3.93 22.51 -5.02
N VAL A 162 -4.75 21.49 -4.77
CA VAL A 162 -4.35 20.27 -4.06
C VAL A 162 -4.30 19.11 -5.04
N VAL A 163 -3.14 18.49 -5.19
CA VAL A 163 -2.94 17.30 -6.01
C VAL A 163 -3.07 16.06 -5.11
N ALA A 164 -4.16 15.32 -5.29
CA ALA A 164 -4.53 14.13 -4.53
C ALA A 164 -4.79 12.92 -5.44
N THR A 165 -4.09 12.85 -6.58
CA THR A 165 -4.37 11.95 -7.70
C THR A 165 -3.90 10.51 -7.50
N GLY A 166 -3.33 10.20 -6.33
CA GLY A 166 -2.80 8.87 -6.00
C GLY A 166 -1.53 8.50 -6.76
N GLY A 167 -1.18 7.21 -6.70
CA GLY A 167 -0.05 6.63 -7.43
C GLY A 167 -0.44 5.88 -8.71
N LYS A 168 0.46 5.00 -9.20
CA LYS A 168 0.31 4.23 -10.45
C LYS A 168 -0.33 2.85 -10.25
N SER A 169 -0.54 2.40 -9.02
CA SER A 169 -1.06 1.06 -8.74
C SER A 169 -2.50 0.89 -9.21
N ILE A 170 -2.79 -0.28 -9.78
CA ILE A 170 -4.08 -0.70 -10.32
C ILE A 170 -4.63 0.26 -11.41
N PRO A 171 -3.94 0.42 -12.58
CA PRO A 171 -4.36 1.34 -13.65
C PRO A 171 -5.79 1.13 -14.19
N LYS A 172 -6.31 -0.11 -14.09
CA LYS A 172 -7.70 -0.41 -14.47
C LYS A 172 -8.75 0.35 -13.65
N MET A 173 -8.37 0.90 -12.50
CA MET A 173 -9.21 1.69 -11.60
C MET A 173 -8.99 3.20 -11.76
N GLY A 174 -8.43 3.65 -12.89
CA GLY A 174 -8.20 5.07 -13.15
C GLY A 174 -6.88 5.63 -12.58
N ALA A 175 -5.98 4.79 -12.07
CA ALA A 175 -4.68 5.27 -11.61
C ALA A 175 -3.85 5.82 -12.80
N THR A 176 -3.38 7.06 -12.70
CA THR A 176 -2.58 7.74 -13.73
C THR A 176 -1.30 8.36 -13.14
N GLY A 177 -0.41 8.84 -14.02
CA GLY A 177 0.83 9.53 -13.63
C GLY A 177 0.70 11.05 -13.46
N ILE A 178 -0.51 11.61 -13.59
CA ILE A 178 -0.70 13.06 -13.78
C ILE A 178 -0.16 13.91 -12.61
N GLY A 179 -0.23 13.41 -11.37
CA GLY A 179 0.32 14.12 -10.22
C GLY A 179 1.84 14.29 -10.31
N TYR A 180 2.55 13.31 -10.88
CA TYR A 180 3.99 13.41 -11.13
C TYR A 180 4.30 14.36 -12.29
N ASP A 181 3.44 14.38 -13.30
CA ASP A 181 3.59 15.29 -14.45
C ASP A 181 3.40 16.74 -14.01
N LEU A 182 2.41 17.02 -13.16
CA LEU A 182 2.21 18.33 -12.53
C LEU A 182 3.38 18.73 -11.64
N ALA A 183 3.89 17.81 -10.81
CA ALA A 183 5.07 18.09 -9.99
C ALA A 183 6.28 18.47 -10.85
N ARG A 184 6.55 17.73 -11.93
CA ARG A 184 7.63 18.07 -12.88
C ARG A 184 7.39 19.40 -13.58
N GLN A 185 6.16 19.68 -14.01
CA GLN A 185 5.77 20.94 -14.63
C GLN A 185 6.11 22.13 -13.72
N PHE A 186 5.92 21.98 -12.42
CA PHE A 186 6.20 23.00 -11.41
C PHE A 186 7.62 22.92 -10.82
N GLY A 187 8.49 22.07 -11.37
CA GLY A 187 9.90 21.99 -11.00
C GLY A 187 10.19 21.25 -9.70
N LEU A 188 9.27 20.43 -9.19
CA LEU A 188 9.50 19.57 -8.03
C LEU A 188 10.20 18.26 -8.45
N ALA A 189 11.07 17.76 -7.57
CA ALA A 189 11.73 16.47 -7.75
C ALA A 189 10.75 15.30 -7.54
N ILE A 190 11.05 14.19 -8.22
CA ILE A 190 10.32 12.93 -8.09
C ILE A 190 11.30 11.85 -7.66
N VAL A 191 11.04 11.25 -6.50
CA VAL A 191 11.66 9.98 -6.09
C VAL A 191 11.09 8.87 -6.97
N GLU A 192 11.96 8.03 -7.53
CA GLU A 192 11.61 7.05 -8.56
C GLU A 192 10.39 6.19 -8.18
N PRO A 193 9.25 6.31 -8.90
CA PRO A 193 8.08 5.54 -8.57
C PRO A 193 8.26 4.06 -8.92
N ARG A 194 7.95 3.16 -8.00
CA ARG A 194 7.98 1.70 -8.22
C ARG A 194 6.81 0.98 -7.57
N ALA A 195 6.54 -0.24 -8.01
CA ALA A 195 5.49 -1.08 -7.43
C ALA A 195 5.84 -1.50 -5.99
N GLY A 196 4.89 -1.37 -5.06
CA GLY A 196 5.01 -1.77 -3.67
C GLY A 196 3.85 -2.62 -3.20
N LEU A 197 4.05 -3.33 -2.10
CA LEU A 197 3.07 -4.30 -1.60
C LEU A 197 2.58 -5.20 -2.74
N VAL A 198 3.53 -5.86 -3.40
CA VAL A 198 3.35 -6.54 -4.68
C VAL A 198 3.89 -7.97 -4.60
N PRO A 199 3.21 -8.96 -5.19
CA PRO A 199 3.76 -10.31 -5.25
C PRO A 199 5.08 -10.35 -6.04
N LEU A 200 5.96 -11.25 -5.62
CA LEU A 200 7.27 -11.44 -6.22
C LEU A 200 7.23 -12.63 -7.17
N THR A 201 7.83 -12.48 -8.34
CA THR A 201 7.82 -13.50 -9.39
C THR A 201 9.11 -14.31 -9.38
N PHE A 202 9.05 -15.52 -9.95
CA PHE A 202 10.19 -16.42 -10.08
C PHE A 202 10.50 -16.82 -11.51
N SER A 203 11.74 -17.29 -11.73
CA SER A 203 12.18 -17.84 -13.01
C SER A 203 11.43 -19.14 -13.34
N PRO A 204 11.31 -19.51 -14.63
CA PRO A 204 10.68 -20.76 -15.04
C PRO A 204 11.24 -22.01 -14.34
N ASP A 205 12.56 -22.06 -14.14
CA ASP A 205 13.23 -23.20 -13.48
C ASP A 205 12.76 -23.36 -12.03
N LEU A 206 12.66 -22.26 -11.28
CA LEU A 206 12.17 -22.30 -9.91
C LEU A 206 10.66 -22.56 -9.85
N LEU A 207 9.90 -22.03 -10.80
CA LEU A 207 8.47 -22.29 -10.91
C LEU A 207 8.16 -23.74 -11.27
N HIS A 208 9.04 -24.46 -11.96
CA HIS A 208 8.86 -25.90 -12.19
C HIS A 208 8.73 -26.67 -10.86
N THR A 209 9.55 -26.31 -9.86
CA THR A 209 9.49 -26.90 -8.51
C THR A 209 8.31 -26.36 -7.69
N LEU A 210 8.02 -25.05 -7.77
CA LEU A 210 7.09 -24.40 -6.85
C LEU A 210 5.64 -24.29 -7.35
N SER A 211 5.38 -24.35 -8.65
CA SER A 211 4.02 -24.27 -9.21
C SER A 211 3.05 -25.33 -8.65
N PRO A 212 3.47 -26.57 -8.36
CA PRO A 212 2.63 -27.56 -7.68
C PRO A 212 2.17 -27.16 -6.27
N LEU A 213 2.74 -26.10 -5.70
CA LEU A 213 2.38 -25.54 -4.40
C LEU A 213 1.37 -24.39 -4.48
N ALA A 214 0.95 -23.98 -5.69
CA ALA A 214 0.03 -22.85 -5.85
C ALA A 214 -1.23 -23.03 -4.99
N GLY A 215 -1.55 -21.99 -4.18
CA GLY A 215 -2.66 -22.00 -3.23
C GLY A 215 -2.30 -22.48 -1.83
N ILE A 216 -1.11 -23.04 -1.61
CA ILE A 216 -0.62 -23.40 -0.27
C ILE A 216 -0.07 -22.16 0.42
N ALA A 217 -0.42 -21.99 1.69
CA ALA A 217 0.15 -20.97 2.56
C ALA A 217 1.03 -21.61 3.65
N ALA A 218 2.16 -20.99 3.95
CA ALA A 218 2.89 -21.18 5.21
C ALA A 218 2.51 -20.04 6.14
N ASP A 219 1.90 -20.37 7.28
CA ASP A 219 1.40 -19.41 8.26
C ASP A 219 1.50 -20.01 9.68
N PRO A 220 2.30 -19.44 10.60
CA PRO A 220 3.15 -18.26 10.38
C PRO A 220 4.36 -18.58 9.48
N ALA A 221 4.81 -17.58 8.73
CA ALA A 221 6.10 -17.57 8.05
C ALA A 221 6.81 -16.24 8.30
N ALA A 222 8.09 -16.14 7.96
CA ALA A 222 8.80 -14.87 8.01
C ALA A 222 9.66 -14.66 6.78
N VAL A 223 9.72 -13.41 6.31
CA VAL A 223 10.51 -13.05 5.14
C VAL A 223 11.38 -11.85 5.46
N SER A 224 12.64 -11.92 5.05
CA SER A 224 13.63 -10.88 5.28
C SER A 224 14.31 -10.44 3.99
N SER A 225 14.66 -9.16 3.93
CA SER A 225 15.47 -8.54 2.88
C SER A 225 16.39 -7.52 3.56
N GLY A 226 17.70 -7.74 3.47
CA GLY A 226 18.68 -7.00 4.25
C GLY A 226 18.41 -7.08 5.76
N LYS A 227 18.16 -5.93 6.40
CA LYS A 227 17.86 -5.84 7.84
C LYS A 227 16.37 -5.85 8.16
N THR A 228 15.51 -5.80 7.15
CA THR A 228 14.06 -5.76 7.33
C THR A 228 13.49 -7.17 7.36
N ARG A 229 12.57 -7.44 8.27
CA ARG A 229 11.89 -8.72 8.44
C ARG A 229 10.43 -8.52 8.78
N PHE A 230 9.55 -9.30 8.15
CA PHE A 230 8.13 -9.37 8.47
C PHE A 230 7.73 -10.81 8.75
N GLU A 231 6.86 -11.02 9.73
CA GLU A 231 6.33 -12.33 10.12
C GLU A 231 4.82 -12.34 9.92
N GLU A 232 4.38 -13.11 8.93
CA GLU A 232 3.00 -13.21 8.45
C GLU A 232 2.91 -14.35 7.43
N ALA A 233 1.74 -14.57 6.82
CA ALA A 233 1.58 -15.66 5.88
C ALA A 233 2.40 -15.44 4.58
N VAL A 234 3.01 -16.52 4.08
CA VAL A 234 3.58 -16.61 2.74
C VAL A 234 2.68 -17.52 1.89
N LEU A 235 2.20 -17.04 0.76
CA LEU A 235 1.36 -17.76 -0.18
C LEU A 235 2.14 -18.13 -1.44
N PHE A 236 2.16 -19.41 -1.80
CA PHE A 236 2.72 -19.87 -3.07
C PHE A 236 1.70 -19.65 -4.20
N THR A 237 2.15 -19.13 -5.34
CA THR A 237 1.31 -18.84 -6.50
C THR A 237 1.89 -19.47 -7.77
N HIS A 238 1.11 -19.45 -8.86
CA HIS A 238 1.60 -19.88 -10.18
C HIS A 238 2.72 -18.99 -10.74
N ARG A 239 2.93 -17.79 -10.18
CA ARG A 239 3.92 -16.82 -10.68
C ARG A 239 5.12 -16.63 -9.74
N GLY A 240 4.99 -17.03 -8.48
CA GLY A 240 6.03 -16.89 -7.47
C GLY A 240 5.45 -16.92 -6.06
N LEU A 241 5.75 -15.91 -5.25
CA LEU A 241 5.24 -15.78 -3.89
C LEU A 241 4.36 -14.53 -3.72
N SER A 242 3.37 -14.66 -2.86
CA SER A 242 2.45 -13.62 -2.41
C SER A 242 2.19 -13.81 -0.91
N GLY A 243 1.09 -13.28 -0.40
CA GLY A 243 0.76 -13.28 1.02
C GLY A 243 1.42 -12.10 1.73
N PRO A 244 0.88 -11.67 2.88
CA PRO A 244 1.23 -10.37 3.44
C PRO A 244 2.70 -10.23 3.81
N ALA A 245 3.40 -11.29 4.22
CA ALA A 245 4.84 -11.21 4.48
C ALA A 245 5.64 -10.85 3.21
N ILE A 246 5.22 -11.37 2.05
CA ILE A 246 5.84 -11.05 0.75
C ILE A 246 5.46 -9.66 0.28
N LEU A 247 4.18 -9.28 0.43
CA LEU A 247 3.75 -7.92 0.09
C LEU A 247 4.53 -6.89 0.93
N GLN A 248 4.65 -7.10 2.24
CA GLN A 248 5.44 -6.20 3.10
C GLN A 248 6.90 -6.12 2.66
N ILE A 249 7.57 -7.26 2.44
CA ILE A 249 9.00 -7.26 2.11
C ILE A 249 9.30 -6.74 0.69
N SER A 250 8.35 -6.82 -0.25
CA SER A 250 8.55 -6.33 -1.62
C SER A 250 8.86 -4.83 -1.66
N SER A 251 8.36 -4.08 -0.67
CA SER A 251 8.62 -2.65 -0.50
C SER A 251 10.04 -2.34 -0.01
N TYR A 252 10.80 -3.34 0.44
CA TYR A 252 12.20 -3.21 0.86
C TYR A 252 13.18 -3.89 -0.11
N TRP A 253 12.71 -4.93 -0.79
CA TRP A 253 13.46 -5.67 -1.80
C TRP A 253 13.73 -4.84 -3.07
N ARG A 254 14.86 -5.13 -3.73
CA ARG A 254 15.27 -4.59 -5.04
C ARG A 254 15.60 -5.71 -6.02
N GLU A 255 15.39 -5.45 -7.32
CA GLU A 255 15.68 -6.38 -8.40
C GLU A 255 17.12 -6.90 -8.34
N GLY A 256 17.29 -8.22 -8.45
CA GLY A 256 18.59 -8.88 -8.36
C GLY A 256 19.01 -9.25 -6.93
N GLU A 257 18.33 -8.77 -5.90
CA GLU A 257 18.61 -9.15 -4.51
C GLU A 257 17.86 -10.43 -4.10
N ALA A 258 18.43 -11.15 -3.13
CA ALA A 258 17.78 -12.29 -2.50
C ALA A 258 16.84 -11.85 -1.38
N ILE A 259 15.80 -12.65 -1.14
CA ILE A 259 15.05 -12.68 0.11
C ILE A 259 15.37 -13.96 0.87
N GLU A 260 15.26 -13.91 2.19
CA GLU A 260 15.37 -15.09 3.07
C GLU A 260 14.00 -15.40 3.66
N VAL A 261 13.52 -16.63 3.45
CA VAL A 261 12.22 -17.12 3.89
C VAL A 261 12.41 -18.16 4.98
N ALA A 262 11.79 -17.94 6.13
CA ALA A 262 11.57 -18.94 7.15
C ALA A 262 10.12 -19.42 7.08
N LEU A 263 9.92 -20.68 6.70
CA LEU A 263 8.59 -21.27 6.52
C LEU A 263 7.97 -21.75 7.84
N ALA A 264 8.78 -21.91 8.89
CA ALA A 264 8.35 -22.26 10.25
C ALA A 264 9.18 -21.48 11.29
N PRO A 265 9.05 -20.14 11.33
CA PRO A 265 9.86 -19.29 12.20
C PRO A 265 9.72 -19.72 13.67
N GLY A 266 10.82 -19.66 14.41
CA GLY A 266 10.86 -20.07 15.83
C GLY A 266 10.84 -21.59 16.08
N THR A 267 10.66 -22.41 15.05
CA THR A 267 10.64 -23.88 15.18
C THR A 267 12.05 -24.47 15.05
N ASP A 268 12.47 -25.30 16.01
CA ASP A 268 13.70 -26.11 15.90
C ASP A 268 13.45 -27.32 15.00
N VAL A 269 13.47 -27.09 13.69
CA VAL A 269 13.26 -28.12 12.67
C VAL A 269 14.30 -29.23 12.79
N LEU A 270 15.57 -28.89 13.06
CA LEU A 270 16.63 -29.89 13.18
C LEU A 270 16.40 -30.80 14.40
N GLY A 271 16.09 -30.22 15.56
CA GLY A 271 15.74 -30.97 16.76
C GLY A 271 14.52 -31.87 16.55
N HIS A 272 13.48 -31.36 15.88
CA HIS A 272 12.30 -32.14 15.50
C HIS A 272 12.66 -33.34 14.63
N MET A 273 13.42 -33.12 13.55
CA MET A 273 13.83 -34.19 12.63
C MET A 273 14.74 -35.23 13.31
N ARG A 274 15.63 -34.80 14.21
CA ARG A 274 16.48 -35.71 15.01
C ARG A 274 15.64 -36.58 15.95
N LYS A 275 14.66 -36.01 16.63
CA LYS A 275 13.72 -36.73 17.51
C LYS A 275 12.86 -37.71 16.71
N ALA A 276 12.35 -37.27 15.56
CA ALA A 276 11.59 -38.09 14.64
C ALA A 276 12.40 -39.31 14.13
N ARG A 277 13.70 -39.11 13.85
CA ARG A 277 14.63 -40.19 13.48
C ARG A 277 14.82 -41.21 14.62
N SER A 278 14.96 -40.78 15.87
CA SER A 278 15.15 -41.71 17.00
C SER A 278 13.90 -42.49 17.37
N THR A 279 12.71 -41.86 17.28
CA THR A 279 11.46 -42.46 17.74
C THR A 279 10.80 -43.31 16.65
N TYR A 280 10.83 -42.85 15.41
CA TYR A 280 10.12 -43.48 14.29
C TYR A 280 11.06 -43.66 13.09
N GLY A 281 12.24 -44.25 13.29
CA GLY A 281 13.28 -44.31 12.26
C GLY A 281 12.86 -44.89 10.89
N ARG A 282 11.79 -45.71 10.84
CA ARG A 282 11.23 -46.26 9.59
C ARG A 282 10.31 -45.29 8.81
N GLN A 283 9.99 -44.13 9.36
CA GLN A 283 9.15 -43.15 8.68
C GLN A 283 9.93 -42.39 7.60
N ALA A 284 9.22 -41.90 6.58
CA ALA A 284 9.78 -41.04 5.55
C ALA A 284 9.96 -39.60 6.06
N ALA A 285 10.95 -38.86 5.52
CA ALA A 285 11.27 -37.51 5.97
C ALA A 285 10.12 -36.51 5.81
N GLN A 286 9.38 -36.59 4.70
CA GLN A 286 8.23 -35.73 4.44
C GLN A 286 7.08 -35.93 5.44
N THR A 287 6.95 -37.14 6.02
CA THR A 287 5.94 -37.40 7.05
C THR A 287 6.27 -36.65 8.33
N ALA A 288 7.52 -36.72 8.78
CA ALA A 288 7.97 -35.97 9.96
C ALA A 288 7.95 -34.46 9.74
N LEU A 289 8.32 -34.00 8.54
CA LEU A 289 8.28 -32.58 8.20
C LEU A 289 6.85 -32.04 8.07
N ALA A 290 5.88 -32.88 7.67
CA ALA A 290 4.47 -32.53 7.60
C ALA A 290 3.81 -32.31 8.98
N GLU A 291 4.51 -32.62 10.08
CA GLU A 291 4.09 -32.22 11.43
C GLU A 291 4.38 -30.74 11.72
N ILE A 292 5.26 -30.11 10.92
CA ILE A 292 5.62 -28.68 11.01
C ILE A 292 5.00 -27.87 9.88
N LEU A 293 5.01 -28.42 8.66
CA LEU A 293 4.60 -27.72 7.44
C LEU A 293 3.36 -28.35 6.80
N PRO A 294 2.63 -27.62 5.93
CA PRO A 294 1.63 -28.22 5.07
C PRO A 294 2.18 -29.44 4.33
N LYS A 295 1.43 -30.56 4.36
CA LYS A 295 1.89 -31.86 3.84
C LYS A 295 2.50 -31.80 2.43
N ARG A 296 1.88 -31.03 1.54
CA ARG A 296 2.34 -30.90 0.15
C ARG A 296 3.61 -30.05 0.04
N LEU A 297 3.79 -29.03 0.89
CA LEU A 297 5.03 -28.27 1.00
C LEU A 297 6.17 -29.14 1.54
N ALA A 298 5.91 -29.90 2.60
CA ALA A 298 6.87 -30.85 3.16
C ALA A 298 7.34 -31.88 2.11
N GLN A 299 6.40 -32.41 1.32
CA GLN A 299 6.69 -33.33 0.22
C GLN A 299 7.63 -32.69 -0.82
N VAL A 300 7.27 -31.52 -1.36
CA VAL A 300 8.06 -30.85 -2.40
C VAL A 300 9.46 -30.51 -1.92
N ILE A 301 9.61 -30.04 -0.68
CA ILE A 301 10.93 -29.73 -0.11
C ILE A 301 11.83 -30.98 -0.06
N VAL A 302 11.31 -32.12 0.39
CA VAL A 302 12.05 -33.38 0.47
C VAL A 302 12.43 -33.91 -0.92
N GLU A 303 11.53 -33.79 -1.89
CA GLU A 303 11.75 -34.17 -3.29
C GLU A 303 12.81 -33.28 -3.98
N ASP A 304 12.73 -31.97 -3.79
CA ASP A 304 13.67 -30.97 -4.34
C ASP A 304 15.10 -31.18 -3.79
N GLU A 305 15.20 -31.51 -2.50
CA GLU A 305 16.45 -31.87 -1.83
C GLU A 305 16.97 -33.28 -2.18
N ARG A 306 16.21 -34.05 -2.98
CA ARG A 306 16.49 -35.43 -3.40
C ARG A 306 16.75 -36.38 -2.23
N ILE A 307 16.04 -36.17 -1.12
CA ILE A 307 16.14 -37.00 0.07
C ILE A 307 15.29 -38.26 -0.14
N THR A 308 15.90 -39.42 0.00
CA THR A 308 15.25 -40.73 -0.17
C THR A 308 15.55 -41.64 1.03
N GLY A 309 14.77 -42.71 1.18
CA GLY A 309 14.92 -43.66 2.29
C GLY A 309 14.19 -43.25 3.56
N ASN A 310 14.45 -44.00 4.64
CA ASN A 310 13.82 -43.75 5.93
C ASN A 310 14.66 -42.78 6.76
N LEU A 311 14.05 -42.14 7.76
CA LEU A 311 14.77 -41.21 8.64
C LEU A 311 16.01 -41.85 9.31
N ALA A 312 15.95 -43.13 9.68
CA ALA A 312 17.05 -43.87 10.28
C ALA A 312 18.32 -43.87 9.42
N ASP A 313 18.15 -43.76 8.10
CA ASP A 313 19.23 -43.80 7.11
C ASP A 313 19.82 -42.40 6.85
N LEU A 314 19.16 -41.33 7.32
CA LEU A 314 19.57 -39.96 7.07
C LEU A 314 20.65 -39.50 8.05
N SER A 315 21.78 -39.06 7.49
CA SER A 315 22.85 -38.42 8.27
C SER A 315 22.39 -37.09 8.88
N ASP A 316 23.05 -36.69 9.96
CA ASP A 316 22.78 -35.41 10.60
C ASP A 316 22.95 -34.22 9.64
N LYS A 317 23.95 -34.30 8.73
CA LYS A 317 24.18 -33.31 7.67
C LYS A 317 22.97 -33.14 6.75
N VAL A 318 22.28 -34.23 6.41
CA VAL A 318 21.05 -34.18 5.58
C VAL A 318 19.91 -33.52 6.35
N LEU A 319 19.75 -33.82 7.63
CA LEU A 319 18.73 -33.20 8.47
C LEU A 319 19.00 -31.70 8.68
N THR A 320 20.27 -31.29 8.83
CA THR A 320 20.64 -29.87 8.89
C THR A 320 20.30 -29.17 7.58
N LYS A 321 20.65 -29.74 6.43
CA LYS A 321 20.30 -29.17 5.12
C LYS A 321 18.78 -29.01 4.97
N LEU A 322 18.00 -29.98 5.41
CA LEU A 322 16.54 -29.90 5.39
C LEU A 322 16.01 -28.79 6.31
N ALA A 323 16.56 -28.66 7.51
CA ALA A 323 16.21 -27.59 8.44
C ALA A 323 16.55 -26.20 7.86
N ASP A 324 17.72 -26.04 7.26
CA ASP A 324 18.14 -24.82 6.58
C ASP A 324 17.23 -24.50 5.39
N ARG A 325 16.80 -25.51 4.62
CA ARG A 325 15.86 -25.34 3.50
C ARG A 325 14.48 -24.85 3.95
N VAL A 326 14.10 -25.15 5.19
CA VAL A 326 12.82 -24.72 5.78
C VAL A 326 12.91 -23.32 6.37
N ASN A 327 13.96 -23.03 7.15
CA ASN A 327 14.04 -21.82 7.97
C ASN A 327 15.09 -20.77 7.53
N ALA A 328 15.93 -21.10 6.55
CA ALA A 328 16.94 -20.21 5.97
C ALA A 328 16.88 -20.26 4.43
N TRP A 329 15.68 -20.37 3.86
CA TRP A 329 15.50 -20.48 2.42
C TRP A 329 15.84 -19.16 1.72
N LYS A 330 17.02 -19.10 1.12
CA LYS A 330 17.42 -17.97 0.27
C LYS A 330 16.93 -18.18 -1.15
N VAL A 331 16.21 -17.20 -1.67
CA VAL A 331 15.66 -17.20 -3.03
C VAL A 331 15.80 -15.83 -3.67
N VAL A 332 16.11 -15.79 -4.96
CA VAL A 332 16.22 -14.56 -5.74
C VAL A 332 14.98 -14.43 -6.63
N PRO A 333 14.04 -13.52 -6.31
CA PRO A 333 12.96 -13.18 -7.21
C PRO A 333 13.49 -12.64 -8.54
N ASN A 334 12.84 -13.00 -9.65
CA ASN A 334 13.21 -12.47 -10.97
C ASN A 334 12.58 -11.09 -11.25
N GLY A 335 11.62 -10.68 -10.42
CA GLY A 335 10.84 -9.47 -10.62
C GLY A 335 9.67 -9.39 -9.64
N SER A 336 8.77 -8.44 -9.90
CA SER A 336 7.46 -8.36 -9.27
C SER A 336 6.36 -8.44 -10.33
N GLU A 337 5.13 -8.65 -9.89
CA GLU A 337 3.97 -8.63 -10.78
C GLU A 337 3.59 -7.21 -11.28
N GLY A 338 4.29 -6.18 -10.80
CA GLY A 338 4.15 -4.79 -11.23
C GLY A 338 2.83 -4.12 -10.83
N TYR A 339 2.58 -2.93 -11.41
CA TYR A 339 1.45 -2.08 -11.02
C TYR A 339 0.06 -2.68 -11.22
N ARG A 340 -0.07 -3.76 -12.01
CA ARG A 340 -1.36 -4.43 -12.20
C ARG A 340 -1.86 -5.12 -10.94
N THR A 341 -0.97 -5.51 -10.03
CA THR A 341 -1.32 -6.21 -8.78
C THR A 341 -0.72 -5.59 -7.53
N ALA A 342 0.21 -4.64 -7.68
CA ALA A 342 0.69 -3.82 -6.57
C ALA A 342 -0.47 -3.12 -5.85
N GLU A 343 -0.44 -3.07 -4.52
CA GLU A 343 -1.41 -2.31 -3.75
C GLU A 343 -1.07 -0.82 -3.76
N VAL A 344 0.22 -0.48 -3.76
CA VAL A 344 0.72 0.89 -3.64
C VAL A 344 1.88 1.18 -4.59
N THR A 345 2.19 2.46 -4.70
CA THR A 345 3.37 3.00 -5.36
C THR A 345 4.35 3.50 -4.31
N LEU A 346 5.59 3.00 -4.34
CA LEU A 346 6.71 3.62 -3.62
C LEU A 346 7.27 4.78 -4.44
N GLY A 347 7.93 5.73 -3.78
CA GLY A 347 8.40 6.96 -4.41
C GLY A 347 7.25 7.94 -4.62
N GLY A 348 7.50 8.98 -5.42
CA GLY A 348 6.54 10.04 -5.68
C GLY A 348 7.15 11.42 -5.59
N VAL A 349 6.33 12.44 -5.34
CA VAL A 349 6.82 13.81 -5.15
C VAL A 349 7.76 13.85 -3.95
N ASP A 350 8.95 14.38 -4.17
CA ASP A 350 10.00 14.45 -3.17
C ASP A 350 9.54 15.30 -1.99
N THR A 351 9.50 14.67 -0.82
CA THR A 351 9.05 15.30 0.43
C THR A 351 9.96 16.44 0.90
N ARG A 352 11.18 16.55 0.37
CA ARG A 352 12.08 17.70 0.65
C ARG A 352 11.56 19.00 0.02
N ASP A 353 10.83 18.90 -1.09
CA ASP A 353 10.22 20.04 -1.77
C ASP A 353 8.88 20.45 -1.15
N LEU A 354 8.40 19.71 -0.16
CA LEU A 354 7.13 19.96 0.51
C LEU A 354 7.32 20.48 1.93
N ASP A 355 6.41 21.35 2.35
CA ASP A 355 6.29 21.72 3.74
C ASP A 355 5.63 20.59 4.54
N GLN A 356 6.32 20.15 5.59
CA GLN A 356 5.90 19.02 6.41
C GLN A 356 4.58 19.28 7.19
N LYS A 357 4.22 20.54 7.45
CA LYS A 357 3.03 20.89 8.23
C LYS A 357 1.81 21.12 7.33
N THR A 358 2.01 21.70 6.16
CA THR A 358 0.90 22.13 5.28
C THR A 358 0.75 21.28 4.01
N MET A 359 1.75 20.45 3.69
CA MET A 359 1.86 19.72 2.43
C MET A 359 2.04 20.63 1.19
N GLU A 360 2.34 21.90 1.40
CA GLU A 360 2.55 22.90 0.35
C GLU A 360 3.92 22.74 -0.32
N ALA A 361 3.97 22.87 -1.64
CA ALA A 361 5.21 22.96 -2.39
C ALA A 361 5.97 24.22 -2.01
N ARG A 362 7.20 24.06 -1.50
CA ARG A 362 8.03 25.16 -0.99
C ARG A 362 8.33 26.22 -2.06
N SER A 363 8.46 25.79 -3.31
CA SER A 363 8.78 26.66 -4.45
C SER A 363 7.54 27.26 -5.14
N VAL A 364 6.34 26.74 -4.86
CA VAL A 364 5.10 27.14 -5.56
C VAL A 364 3.96 27.37 -4.56
N PRO A 365 3.82 28.60 -4.04
CA PRO A 365 2.77 28.94 -3.10
C PRO A 365 1.37 28.60 -3.64
N GLY A 366 0.56 28.00 -2.77
CA GLY A 366 -0.79 27.50 -3.05
C GLY A 366 -0.86 26.14 -3.73
N LEU A 367 0.25 25.53 -4.15
CA LEU A 367 0.26 24.17 -4.71
C LEU A 367 0.56 23.15 -3.61
N HIS A 368 -0.26 22.12 -3.43
CA HIS A 368 -0.09 21.13 -2.36
C HIS A 368 -0.16 19.71 -2.92
N PHE A 369 0.55 18.75 -2.32
CA PHE A 369 0.54 17.34 -2.73
C PHE A 369 0.24 16.44 -1.52
N ILE A 370 -0.73 15.53 -1.65
CA ILE A 370 -1.20 14.69 -0.53
C ILE A 370 -1.49 13.25 -0.94
N GLY A 371 -1.47 12.34 0.04
CA GLY A 371 -1.71 10.92 -0.19
C GLY A 371 -0.57 10.22 -0.94
N GLU A 372 -0.92 9.19 -1.72
CA GLU A 372 0.03 8.27 -2.40
C GLU A 372 0.84 8.94 -3.53
N VAL A 373 0.52 10.18 -3.93
CA VAL A 373 1.33 10.91 -4.92
C VAL A 373 2.67 11.37 -4.34
N VAL A 374 2.76 11.50 -3.02
CA VAL A 374 3.94 11.92 -2.27
C VAL A 374 4.82 10.71 -1.96
N ASP A 375 6.15 10.89 -1.88
CA ASP A 375 7.11 9.88 -1.41
C ASP A 375 6.93 9.55 0.08
N VAL A 376 5.80 8.95 0.42
CA VAL A 376 5.45 8.38 1.72
C VAL A 376 4.59 7.15 1.49
N THR A 377 5.15 5.98 1.74
CA THR A 377 4.45 4.70 1.53
C THR A 377 4.35 3.94 2.83
N GLY A 378 3.13 3.65 3.27
CA GLY A 378 2.87 2.85 4.45
C GLY A 378 3.06 1.36 4.21
N TRP A 379 3.30 0.63 5.29
CA TRP A 379 3.19 -0.83 5.33
C TRP A 379 1.78 -1.31 4.91
N LEU A 380 1.67 -2.59 4.57
CA LEU A 380 0.38 -3.25 4.48
C LEU A 380 -0.31 -3.20 5.85
N GLY A 381 -1.63 -3.03 5.85
CA GLY A 381 -2.43 -3.09 7.07
C GLY A 381 -3.15 -1.80 7.47
N GLY A 382 -3.52 -0.94 6.51
CA GLY A 382 -4.29 0.29 6.76
C GLY A 382 -3.44 1.55 6.94
N TYR A 383 -2.11 1.43 6.99
CA TYR A 383 -1.20 2.58 7.14
C TYR A 383 -1.28 3.58 5.96
N ASN A 384 -1.45 3.09 4.73
CA ASN A 384 -1.56 3.94 3.55
C ASN A 384 -2.83 4.81 3.57
N PHE A 385 -3.95 4.25 4.04
CA PHE A 385 -5.15 5.06 4.29
C PHE A 385 -4.92 6.05 5.42
N GLN A 386 -4.29 5.65 6.53
CA GLN A 386 -3.96 6.58 7.59
C GLN A 386 -3.10 7.76 7.11
N TRP A 387 -2.12 7.52 6.23
CA TRP A 387 -1.37 8.60 5.59
C TRP A 387 -2.25 9.49 4.71
N ALA A 388 -3.15 8.89 3.91
CA ALA A 388 -4.10 9.65 3.10
C ALA A 388 -4.98 10.57 3.95
N TRP A 389 -5.53 10.06 5.07
CA TRP A 389 -6.31 10.86 6.01
C TRP A 389 -5.48 11.98 6.63
N SER A 390 -4.27 11.65 7.11
CA SER A 390 -3.45 12.59 7.87
C SER A 390 -2.91 13.73 6.98
N SER A 391 -2.44 13.39 5.78
CA SER A 391 -1.95 14.37 4.80
C SER A 391 -3.11 15.18 4.21
N GLY A 392 -4.25 14.56 3.92
CA GLY A 392 -5.46 15.25 3.48
C GLY A 392 -5.95 16.24 4.51
N TRP A 393 -6.06 15.83 5.77
CA TRP A 393 -6.41 16.73 6.88
C TRP A 393 -5.39 17.88 6.98
N ALA A 394 -4.09 17.58 6.94
CA ALA A 394 -3.04 18.58 7.05
C ALA A 394 -3.13 19.69 5.99
N ALA A 395 -3.36 19.32 4.72
CA ALA A 395 -3.56 20.26 3.64
C ALA A 395 -4.91 21.01 3.78
N GLY A 396 -5.98 20.30 4.13
CA GLY A 396 -7.31 20.89 4.36
C GLY A 396 -7.32 21.98 5.44
N GLN A 397 -6.45 21.87 6.45
CA GLN A 397 -6.23 22.91 7.48
C GLN A 397 -5.39 24.11 7.01
N ALA A 398 -4.69 23.99 5.88
CA ALA A 398 -3.82 25.05 5.34
C ALA A 398 -4.49 25.85 4.21
N VAL A 399 -5.26 25.18 3.34
CA VAL A 399 -5.75 25.74 2.06
C VAL A 399 -6.82 26.80 2.17
#